data_AF-Q84IE3-F1
#
_entry.id   AF-Q84IE3-F1
#
_cell.length_a   1.000
_cell.length_b   1.000
_cell.length_c   1.000
_cell.angle_alpha   90.00
_cell.angle_beta   90.00
_cell.angle_gamma   90.00
#
_symmetry.space_group_name_H-M   'P 1'
#
loop_
_entity.id
_entity.type
_entity.pdbx_description
1 polymer ?
#
loop_
_entity_poly.entity_id
_entity_poly.type
_entity_poly.pdbx_seq_one_letter_code
_entity_poly.pdbx_strand_id
1 'polypeptide(L)'
;STTGCIIYRGVEAYLNYLEAYYMKNGNVTGKAAQYWRAVRERAGVDPDFTKTINATDLSQETDWGKYSGGQVVDATLLNIRRERRCEFIGEGMRWDDLVRWRSMDHLLTKNYIPEGCNFWDEMYKSANKDENGAEVTFKDSGEEGSNISSRSFKYLRPYAILKTNNDVYDGYTWQKAHYLNPVPVREMELLSPDEKAETSVLYQNPYWSTKIGEVAEE
;
A
#
# COMPACT_ATOMS: atom_id res chain seq x y z
N SER A 1 -4.73 27.34 13.64
CA SER A 1 -5.94 26.70 13.11
C SER A 1 -6.88 26.42 14.29
N THR A 2 -8.18 26.75 14.19
CA THR A 2 -9.19 26.56 15.25
C THR A 2 -10.23 25.49 14.89
N THR A 3 -9.98 24.71 13.84
CA THR A 3 -10.84 23.60 13.44
C THR A 3 -10.53 22.37 14.30
N GLY A 4 -11.55 21.78 14.93
CA GLY A 4 -11.40 20.54 15.70
C GLY A 4 -11.00 19.37 14.81
N CYS A 5 -10.08 18.53 15.29
CA CYS A 5 -9.71 17.28 14.64
C CYS A 5 -10.61 16.16 15.18
N ILE A 6 -11.38 15.52 14.30
CA ILE A 6 -12.24 14.40 14.69
C ILE A 6 -11.36 13.14 14.76
N ILE A 7 -11.24 12.55 15.95
CA ILE A 7 -10.45 11.33 16.17
C ILE A 7 -11.24 10.06 15.91
N TYR A 8 -12.53 10.04 16.27
CA TYR A 8 -13.41 8.88 16.07
C TYR A 8 -14.77 9.33 15.54
N ARG A 9 -15.35 8.53 14.64
CA ARG A 9 -16.66 8.80 14.01
C ARG A 9 -17.57 7.58 14.10
N GLY A 10 -18.89 7.80 14.19
CA GLY A 10 -19.84 6.69 14.23
C GLY A 10 -19.74 5.73 13.03
N VAL A 11 -19.37 6.24 11.86
CA VAL A 11 -19.17 5.43 10.64
C VAL A 11 -17.98 4.47 10.76
N GLU A 12 -16.96 4.83 11.54
CA GLU A 12 -15.85 3.92 11.83
C GLU A 12 -16.32 2.67 12.59
N ALA A 13 -17.19 2.84 13.59
CA ALA A 13 -17.78 1.71 14.30
C ALA A 13 -18.61 0.80 13.36
N TYR A 14 -19.29 1.39 12.37
CA TYR A 14 -20.07 0.65 11.38
C TYR A 14 -19.17 -0.20 10.48
N LEU A 15 -18.09 0.38 9.96
CA LEU A 15 -17.15 -0.32 9.09
C LEU A 15 -16.29 -1.34 9.85
N ASN A 16 -15.89 -1.03 11.10
CA ASN A 16 -15.21 -1.97 11.98
C ASN A 16 -16.10 -3.20 12.27
N TYR A 17 -17.38 -2.97 12.59
CA TYR A 17 -18.34 -4.07 12.81
C TYR A 17 -18.57 -4.90 11.54
N LEU A 18 -18.76 -4.25 10.39
CA LEU A 18 -18.97 -4.91 9.11
C LEU A 18 -17.80 -5.85 8.77
N GLU A 19 -16.57 -5.34 8.84
CA GLU A 19 -15.38 -6.13 8.52
C GLU A 19 -15.21 -7.30 9.50
N ALA A 20 -15.31 -7.05 10.81
CA ALA A 20 -15.20 -8.10 11.81
C ALA A 20 -16.30 -9.17 11.68
N TYR A 21 -17.53 -8.75 11.38
CA TYR A 21 -18.65 -9.66 11.15
C TYR A 21 -18.41 -10.55 9.92
N TYR A 22 -17.93 -9.97 8.82
CA TYR A 22 -17.61 -10.72 7.61
C TYR A 22 -16.46 -11.70 7.85
N MET A 23 -15.37 -11.26 8.49
CA MET A 23 -14.23 -12.12 8.80
C MET A 23 -14.61 -13.31 9.70
N LYS A 24 -15.59 -13.13 10.60
CA LYS A 24 -16.06 -14.19 11.49
C LYS A 24 -17.03 -15.16 10.80
N ASN A 25 -17.96 -14.66 9.99
CA ASN A 25 -19.12 -15.43 9.52
C ASN A 25 -19.09 -15.76 8.02
N GLY A 26 -18.23 -15.12 7.23
CA GLY A 26 -18.15 -15.30 5.78
C GLY A 26 -19.36 -14.79 5.00
N ASN A 27 -20.21 -13.95 5.62
CA ASN A 27 -21.38 -13.37 4.98
C ASN A 27 -21.68 -11.97 5.53
N VAL A 28 -22.56 -11.25 4.84
CA VAL A 28 -23.02 -9.91 5.22
C VAL A 28 -24.53 -9.95 5.41
N THR A 29 -24.98 -10.08 6.65
CA THR A 29 -26.40 -10.12 7.01
C THR A 29 -26.69 -9.28 8.24
N GLY A 30 -27.98 -9.08 8.55
CA GLY A 30 -28.41 -8.34 9.74
C GLY A 30 -27.80 -6.95 9.85
N LYS A 31 -27.20 -6.64 11.02
CA LYS A 31 -26.58 -5.34 11.30
C LYS A 31 -25.44 -4.99 10.34
N ALA A 32 -24.65 -5.97 9.88
CA ALA A 32 -23.56 -5.72 8.97
C ALA A 32 -24.07 -5.17 7.63
N ALA A 33 -25.12 -5.79 7.08
CA ALA A 33 -25.78 -5.29 5.87
C ALA A 33 -26.42 -3.91 6.09
N GLN A 34 -27.08 -3.70 7.23
CA GLN A 34 -27.68 -2.40 7.57
C GLN A 34 -26.63 -1.29 7.65
N TYR A 35 -25.50 -1.54 8.31
CA TYR A 35 -24.42 -0.57 8.44
C TYR A 35 -23.76 -0.25 7.11
N TRP A 36 -23.48 -1.25 6.26
CA TRP A 36 -22.93 -1.00 4.93
C TRP A 36 -23.86 -0.11 4.09
N ARG A 37 -25.17 -0.45 4.07
CA ARG A 37 -26.18 0.37 3.38
C ARG A 37 -26.24 1.79 3.92
N ALA A 38 -26.27 1.97 5.24
CA ALA A 38 -26.34 3.29 5.86
C ALA A 38 -25.15 4.19 5.50
N VAL A 39 -23.93 3.63 5.42
CA VAL A 39 -22.74 4.37 4.98
C VAL A 39 -22.90 4.87 3.54
N ARG A 40 -23.35 3.98 2.65
CA ARG A 40 -23.53 4.29 1.22
C ARG A 40 -24.67 5.27 0.97
N GLU A 41 -25.82 5.10 1.64
CA GLU A 41 -26.96 6.02 1.56
C GLU A 41 -26.55 7.44 1.98
N ARG A 42 -25.83 7.57 3.10
CA ARG A 42 -25.33 8.87 3.56
C ARG A 42 -24.34 9.48 2.57
N ALA A 43 -23.49 8.66 1.95
CA ALA A 43 -22.52 9.10 0.95
C ALA A 43 -23.13 9.38 -0.45
N GLY A 44 -24.43 9.15 -0.65
CA GLY A 44 -25.08 9.31 -1.95
C GLY A 44 -24.72 8.24 -2.98
N VAL A 45 -24.24 7.07 -2.52
CA VAL A 45 -23.89 5.91 -3.35
C VAL A 45 -25.03 4.90 -3.29
N ASP A 46 -25.28 4.16 -4.39
CA ASP A 46 -26.30 3.11 -4.42
C ASP A 46 -26.14 2.13 -3.24
N PRO A 47 -27.12 1.97 -2.34
CA PRO A 47 -27.03 1.11 -1.17
C PRO A 47 -26.87 -0.38 -1.47
N ASP A 48 -27.20 -0.81 -2.69
CA ASP A 48 -27.01 -2.18 -3.11
C ASP A 48 -25.53 -2.49 -3.38
N PHE A 49 -24.81 -2.82 -2.32
CA PHE A 49 -23.40 -3.22 -2.38
C PHE A 49 -23.15 -4.50 -3.20
N THR A 50 -24.18 -5.32 -3.47
CA THR A 50 -24.02 -6.53 -4.28
C THR A 50 -23.65 -6.20 -5.72
N LYS A 51 -24.09 -5.05 -6.24
CA LYS A 51 -23.70 -4.56 -7.57
C LYS A 51 -22.20 -4.34 -7.68
N THR A 52 -21.60 -3.69 -6.68
CA THR A 52 -20.15 -3.47 -6.67
C THR A 52 -19.37 -4.76 -6.47
N ILE A 53 -19.87 -5.69 -5.66
CA ILE A 53 -19.25 -7.01 -5.48
C ILE A 53 -19.27 -7.80 -6.80
N ASN A 54 -20.44 -7.90 -7.45
CA ASN A 54 -20.60 -8.65 -8.70
C ASN A 54 -19.82 -8.06 -9.87
N ALA A 55 -19.59 -6.75 -9.87
CA ALA A 55 -18.78 -6.07 -10.88
C ALA A 55 -17.27 -6.11 -10.58
N THR A 56 -16.84 -6.62 -9.42
CA THR A 56 -15.43 -6.64 -9.03
C THR A 56 -14.71 -7.83 -9.67
N ASP A 57 -13.77 -7.53 -10.56
CA ASP A 57 -12.80 -8.49 -11.09
C ASP A 57 -11.44 -8.28 -10.39
N LEU A 58 -11.13 -9.16 -9.43
CA LEU A 58 -9.89 -9.10 -8.63
C LEU A 58 -8.60 -9.09 -9.47
N SER A 59 -8.64 -9.58 -10.70
CA SER A 59 -7.48 -9.57 -11.60
C SER A 59 -7.14 -8.17 -12.12
N GLN A 60 -8.12 -7.27 -12.17
CA GLN A 60 -7.98 -5.88 -12.62
C GLN A 60 -7.78 -4.89 -11.46
N GLU A 61 -7.93 -5.36 -10.22
CA GLU A 61 -7.80 -4.51 -9.04
C GLU A 61 -6.35 -4.17 -8.74
N THR A 62 -6.03 -2.87 -8.63
CA THR A 62 -4.68 -2.39 -8.28
C THR A 62 -4.54 -2.07 -6.80
N ASP A 63 -5.64 -2.01 -6.05
CA ASP A 63 -5.61 -1.62 -4.65
C ASP A 63 -4.99 -2.69 -3.76
N TRP A 64 -4.07 -2.30 -2.88
CA TRP A 64 -3.40 -3.23 -1.96
C TRP A 64 -4.34 -3.83 -0.90
N GLY A 65 -5.53 -3.24 -0.69
CA GLY A 65 -6.58 -3.83 0.13
C GLY A 65 -7.03 -5.21 -0.35
N LYS A 66 -6.67 -5.62 -1.58
CA LYS A 66 -6.94 -6.97 -2.10
C LYS A 66 -6.07 -8.07 -1.49
N TYR A 67 -5.02 -7.74 -0.75
CA TYR A 67 -4.12 -8.72 -0.16
C TYR A 67 -4.32 -8.88 1.36
N SER A 68 -4.16 -10.10 1.85
CA SER A 68 -4.11 -10.40 3.28
C SER A 68 -3.05 -11.46 3.53
N GLY A 69 -1.91 -11.08 4.13
CA GLY A 69 -0.75 -11.98 4.28
C GLY A 69 -0.27 -12.56 2.94
N GLY A 70 -0.31 -11.76 1.88
CA GLY A 70 0.12 -12.14 0.53
C GLY A 70 -0.93 -12.89 -0.29
N GLN A 71 -2.04 -13.30 0.33
CA GLN A 71 -3.15 -13.97 -0.36
C GLN A 71 -4.17 -12.96 -0.89
N VAL A 72 -4.73 -13.22 -2.06
CA VAL A 72 -5.83 -12.39 -2.61
C VAL A 72 -7.12 -12.73 -1.86
N VAL A 73 -7.79 -11.70 -1.35
CA VAL A 73 -9.09 -11.85 -0.67
C VAL A 73 -10.23 -11.95 -1.68
N ASP A 74 -11.40 -12.40 -1.24
CA ASP A 74 -12.59 -12.41 -2.09
C ASP A 74 -13.13 -10.99 -2.39
N ALA A 75 -14.00 -10.90 -3.41
CA ALA A 75 -14.57 -9.64 -3.86
C ALA A 75 -15.39 -8.92 -2.77
N THR A 76 -16.03 -9.65 -1.87
CA THR A 76 -16.81 -9.04 -0.78
C THR A 76 -15.90 -8.34 0.21
N LEU A 77 -14.84 -9.01 0.68
CA LEU A 77 -13.89 -8.42 1.60
C LEU A 77 -13.16 -7.23 0.98
N LEU A 78 -12.75 -7.32 -0.30
CA LEU A 78 -12.16 -6.18 -0.99
C LEU A 78 -13.12 -4.97 -1.00
N ASN A 79 -14.40 -5.18 -1.29
CA ASN A 79 -15.36 -4.07 -1.29
C ASN A 79 -15.57 -3.48 0.11
N ILE A 80 -15.59 -4.29 1.17
CA ILE A 80 -15.62 -3.78 2.56
C ILE A 80 -14.39 -2.89 2.84
N ARG A 81 -13.19 -3.34 2.44
CA ARG A 81 -11.95 -2.58 2.59
C ARG A 81 -11.92 -1.32 1.71
N ARG A 82 -12.56 -1.36 0.54
CA ARG A 82 -12.75 -0.22 -0.36
C ARG A 82 -13.65 0.84 0.26
N GLU A 83 -14.72 0.46 0.97
CA GLU A 83 -15.54 1.42 1.71
C GLU A 83 -14.71 2.18 2.73
N ARG A 84 -13.87 1.47 3.51
CA ARG A 84 -12.95 2.13 4.46
C ARG A 84 -12.02 3.11 3.78
N ARG A 85 -11.39 2.69 2.66
CA ARG A 85 -10.48 3.54 1.88
C ARG A 85 -11.17 4.81 1.40
N CYS A 86 -12.40 4.70 0.89
CA CYS A 86 -13.14 5.84 0.34
C CYS A 86 -13.74 6.74 1.42
N GLU A 87 -14.22 6.16 2.53
CA GLU A 87 -14.84 6.88 3.63
C GLU A 87 -13.83 7.66 4.47
N PHE A 88 -12.58 7.18 4.59
CA PHE A 88 -11.54 7.78 5.42
C PHE A 88 -10.42 8.48 4.63
N ILE A 89 -10.72 8.96 3.41
CA ILE A 89 -9.73 9.72 2.63
C ILE A 89 -9.32 10.97 3.40
N GLY A 90 -8.02 11.11 3.65
CA GLY A 90 -7.46 12.25 4.39
C GLY A 90 -7.50 12.13 5.91
N GLU A 91 -7.98 11.01 6.46
CA GLU A 91 -8.13 10.79 7.91
C GLU A 91 -7.04 9.88 8.52
N GLY A 92 -5.99 9.55 7.78
CA GLY A 92 -4.83 8.79 8.30
C GLY A 92 -5.02 7.28 8.44
N MET A 93 -6.22 6.74 8.21
CA MET A 93 -6.54 5.32 8.48
C MET A 93 -5.88 4.31 7.53
N ARG A 94 -5.40 4.75 6.35
CA ARG A 94 -4.98 3.84 5.28
C ARG A 94 -3.74 3.03 5.64
N TRP A 95 -2.79 3.64 6.35
CA TRP A 95 -1.57 2.95 6.76
C TRP A 95 -1.89 1.80 7.72
N ASP A 96 -2.66 2.10 8.77
CA ASP A 96 -3.06 1.13 9.80
C ASP A 96 -3.86 -0.02 9.20
N ASP A 97 -4.76 0.27 8.26
CA ASP A 97 -5.49 -0.73 7.50
C ASP A 97 -4.57 -1.68 6.73
N LEU A 98 -3.61 -1.16 5.97
CA LEU A 98 -2.70 -2.00 5.18
C LEU A 98 -1.79 -2.86 6.07
N VAL A 99 -1.31 -2.29 7.18
CA VAL A 99 -0.44 -2.96 8.16
C VAL A 99 -1.20 -4.10 8.84
N ARG A 100 -2.39 -3.84 9.41
CA ARG A 100 -3.15 -4.88 10.12
C ARG A 100 -3.63 -6.02 9.20
N TRP A 101 -3.76 -5.75 7.91
CA TRP A 101 -4.06 -6.77 6.91
C TRP A 101 -2.83 -7.52 6.39
N ARG A 102 -1.62 -7.05 6.70
CA ARG A 102 -0.37 -7.53 6.07
C ARG A 102 -0.45 -7.52 4.55
N SER A 103 -0.87 -6.38 4.01
CA SER A 103 -1.17 -6.24 2.57
C SER A 103 0.08 -6.28 1.69
N MET A 104 1.25 -5.95 2.24
CA MET A 104 2.52 -5.83 1.51
C MET A 104 3.29 -7.15 1.38
N ASP A 105 2.82 -8.26 1.97
CA ASP A 105 3.53 -9.55 1.95
C ASP A 105 3.74 -10.10 0.53
N HIS A 106 2.91 -9.71 -0.42
CA HIS A 106 3.11 -10.06 -1.84
C HIS A 106 4.39 -9.44 -2.44
N LEU A 107 4.91 -8.37 -1.82
CA LEU A 107 6.16 -7.70 -2.23
C LEU A 107 7.41 -8.42 -1.75
N LEU A 108 7.27 -9.46 -0.93
CA LEU A 108 8.38 -10.35 -0.55
C LEU A 108 8.81 -11.26 -1.71
N THR A 109 7.93 -11.50 -2.69
CA THR A 109 8.21 -12.36 -3.84
C THR A 109 8.09 -11.64 -5.18
N LYS A 110 7.40 -10.49 -5.22
CA LYS A 110 7.21 -9.71 -6.44
C LYS A 110 7.36 -8.21 -6.18
N ASN A 111 8.38 -7.61 -6.78
CA ASN A 111 8.64 -6.19 -6.66
C ASN A 111 7.46 -5.35 -7.19
N TYR A 112 7.14 -4.27 -6.48
CA TYR A 112 6.23 -3.25 -6.96
C TYR A 112 6.97 -2.26 -7.83
N ILE A 113 6.56 -2.14 -9.09
CA ILE A 113 7.15 -1.20 -10.04
C ILE A 113 6.10 -0.13 -10.32
N PRO A 114 6.33 1.14 -9.90
CA PRO A 114 5.48 2.24 -10.29
C PRO A 114 5.54 2.44 -11.80
N GLU A 115 4.40 2.28 -12.45
CA GLU A 115 4.24 2.46 -13.88
C GLU A 115 3.38 3.71 -14.15
N GLY A 116 3.75 4.45 -15.19
CA GLY A 116 3.04 5.64 -15.65
C GLY A 116 2.10 5.33 -16.80
N CYS A 117 2.05 6.25 -17.76
CA CYS A 117 1.25 6.07 -18.97
C CYS A 117 1.80 4.94 -19.85
N ASN A 118 0.93 4.41 -20.70
CA ASN A 118 1.33 3.56 -21.82
C ASN A 118 2.10 4.42 -22.82
N PHE A 119 3.42 4.42 -22.70
CA PHE A 119 4.27 5.34 -23.44
C PHE A 119 4.74 4.74 -24.78
N TRP A 120 5.17 3.48 -24.75
CA TRP A 120 5.89 2.86 -25.86
C TRP A 120 5.00 2.26 -26.94
N ASP A 121 3.71 2.01 -26.68
CA ASP A 121 2.79 1.54 -27.73
C ASP A 121 2.59 2.63 -28.81
N GLU A 122 2.15 3.82 -28.41
CA GLU A 122 1.76 4.88 -29.36
C GLU A 122 2.19 6.29 -28.93
N MET A 123 2.23 6.58 -27.62
CA MET A 123 2.43 7.95 -27.14
C MET A 123 3.79 8.54 -27.54
N TYR A 124 4.86 7.73 -27.59
CA TYR A 124 6.18 8.20 -28.01
C TYR A 124 6.20 8.79 -29.43
N LYS A 125 5.25 8.41 -30.30
CA LYS A 125 5.16 8.91 -31.68
C LYS A 125 4.68 10.36 -31.74
N SER A 126 3.85 10.78 -30.78
CA SER A 126 3.35 12.15 -30.67
C SER A 126 4.10 12.99 -29.64
N ALA A 127 4.67 12.35 -28.62
CA ALA A 127 5.50 12.98 -27.59
C ALA A 127 6.98 13.14 -28.02
N ASN A 128 7.25 13.20 -29.32
CA ASN A 128 8.60 13.27 -29.87
C ASN A 128 9.13 14.70 -30.06
N LYS A 129 8.45 15.70 -29.51
CA LYS A 129 8.85 17.11 -29.58
C LYS A 129 8.83 17.76 -28.20
N ASP A 130 9.76 18.69 -27.98
CA ASP A 130 9.80 19.51 -26.78
C ASP A 130 8.79 20.68 -26.84
N GLU A 131 8.77 21.51 -25.80
CA GLU A 131 7.91 22.69 -25.71
C GLU A 131 8.14 23.72 -26.82
N ASN A 132 9.31 23.69 -27.48
CA ASN A 132 9.69 24.57 -28.58
C ASN A 132 9.51 23.92 -29.96
N GLY A 133 9.02 22.67 -30.01
CA GLY A 133 8.79 21.91 -31.23
C GLY A 133 10.02 21.20 -31.81
N ALA A 134 11.15 21.19 -31.09
CA ALA A 134 12.36 20.47 -31.49
C ALA A 134 12.20 18.97 -31.20
N GLU A 135 12.76 18.11 -32.08
CA GLU A 135 12.67 16.66 -31.91
C GLU A 135 13.44 16.17 -30.67
N VAL A 136 12.79 15.32 -29.88
CA VAL A 136 13.36 14.70 -28.68
C VAL A 136 13.91 13.32 -29.05
N THR A 137 15.19 13.11 -28.81
CA THR A 137 15.81 11.79 -28.91
C THR A 137 15.60 11.02 -27.61
N PHE A 138 14.87 9.91 -27.70
CA PHE A 138 14.71 8.98 -26.58
C PHE A 138 15.95 8.09 -26.42
N LYS A 139 16.57 8.16 -25.24
CA LYS A 139 17.71 7.34 -24.84
C LYS A 139 17.25 6.42 -23.72
N ASP A 140 17.04 5.16 -24.07
CA ASP A 140 16.35 4.16 -23.24
C ASP A 140 17.21 2.93 -22.93
N SER A 141 18.54 3.06 -23.04
CA SER A 141 19.49 1.97 -22.81
C SER A 141 19.64 1.58 -21.32
N GLY A 142 19.25 2.46 -20.39
CA GLY A 142 19.46 2.27 -18.96
C GLY A 142 20.85 2.70 -18.47
N GLU A 143 21.67 3.22 -19.38
CA GLU A 143 23.05 3.67 -19.13
C GLU A 143 23.14 5.20 -19.02
N GLU A 144 24.31 5.72 -18.66
CA GLU A 144 24.56 7.16 -18.53
C GLU A 144 24.06 7.94 -19.76
N GLY A 145 23.29 9.00 -19.49
CA GLY A 145 22.63 9.79 -20.53
C GLY A 145 21.26 9.26 -20.97
N SER A 146 20.78 8.14 -20.43
CA SER A 146 19.39 7.72 -20.59
C SER A 146 18.44 8.76 -19.98
N ASN A 147 17.39 9.09 -20.71
CA ASN A 147 16.39 10.08 -20.31
C ASN A 147 14.99 9.48 -20.14
N ILE A 148 14.82 8.20 -20.45
CA ILE A 148 13.55 7.48 -20.36
C ILE A 148 13.77 6.00 -20.09
N SER A 149 12.79 5.33 -19.49
CA SER A 149 12.84 3.89 -19.23
C SER A 149 12.78 3.08 -20.53
N SER A 150 13.47 1.93 -20.56
CA SER A 150 13.56 1.04 -21.73
C SER A 150 12.24 0.82 -22.49
N ARG A 151 12.31 0.82 -23.84
CA ARG A 151 11.21 0.45 -24.74
C ARG A 151 10.78 -1.01 -24.66
N SER A 152 11.54 -1.84 -23.96
CA SER A 152 11.15 -3.22 -23.66
C SER A 152 9.93 -3.30 -22.74
N PHE A 153 9.64 -2.21 -22.01
CA PHE A 153 8.44 -2.09 -21.20
C PHE A 153 7.31 -1.45 -21.99
N LYS A 154 6.06 -1.79 -21.66
CA LYS A 154 4.88 -1.15 -22.24
C LYS A 154 4.65 0.25 -21.66
N TYR A 155 4.73 0.34 -20.34
CA TYR A 155 4.47 1.57 -19.58
C TYR A 155 5.78 2.28 -19.23
N LEU A 156 5.71 3.60 -19.10
CA LEU A 156 6.81 4.39 -18.56
C LEU A 156 7.13 3.94 -17.13
N ARG A 157 8.40 3.77 -16.79
CA ARG A 157 8.86 3.45 -15.43
C ARG A 157 9.77 4.56 -14.92
N PRO A 158 9.24 5.55 -14.18
CA PRO A 158 9.99 6.74 -13.75
C PRO A 158 11.27 6.39 -12.96
N TYR A 159 11.23 5.30 -12.20
CA TYR A 159 12.34 4.84 -11.37
C TYR A 159 13.29 3.88 -12.09
N ALA A 160 13.05 3.54 -13.36
CA ALA A 160 13.87 2.61 -14.14
C ALA A 160 14.47 3.28 -15.40
N ILE A 161 14.97 4.52 -15.25
CA ILE A 161 15.63 5.27 -16.33
C ILE A 161 17.13 4.98 -16.39
N LEU A 162 17.80 5.01 -15.24
CA LEU A 162 19.24 4.74 -15.09
C LEU A 162 19.43 3.59 -14.13
N LYS A 163 20.23 2.58 -14.51
CA LYS A 163 20.49 1.42 -13.65
C LYS A 163 21.63 1.67 -12.66
N THR A 164 22.63 2.46 -13.05
CA THR A 164 23.79 2.76 -12.21
C THR A 164 23.36 3.51 -10.94
N ASN A 165 23.79 3.03 -9.77
CA ASN A 165 23.49 3.61 -8.46
C ASN A 165 21.99 3.83 -8.19
N ASN A 166 21.14 2.90 -8.65
CA ASN A 166 19.70 2.99 -8.49
C ASN A 166 19.12 1.72 -7.87
N ASP A 167 18.95 1.75 -6.55
CA ASP A 167 18.47 0.60 -5.77
C ASP A 167 17.01 0.23 -6.06
N VAL A 168 16.24 1.14 -6.67
CA VAL A 168 14.81 0.95 -6.99
C VAL A 168 14.57 0.70 -8.48
N TYR A 169 15.63 0.48 -9.28
CA TYR A 169 15.51 0.23 -10.72
C TYR A 169 14.60 -0.97 -11.02
N ASP A 170 14.77 -2.06 -10.27
CA ASP A 170 13.98 -3.29 -10.39
C ASP A 170 12.69 -3.25 -9.55
N GLY A 171 12.32 -2.09 -9.00
CA GLY A 171 11.12 -1.86 -8.20
C GLY A 171 11.35 -1.92 -6.69
N TYR A 172 10.28 -1.63 -5.95
CA TYR A 172 10.25 -1.64 -4.49
C TYR A 172 9.92 -3.02 -3.95
N THR A 173 10.66 -3.43 -2.94
CA THR A 173 10.41 -4.63 -2.13
C THR A 173 9.82 -4.24 -0.78
N TRP A 174 9.48 -5.24 0.03
CA TRP A 174 9.04 -5.06 1.40
C TRP A 174 9.90 -5.90 2.35
N GLN A 175 9.94 -5.50 3.63
CA GLN A 175 10.49 -6.29 4.72
C GLN A 175 9.39 -6.38 5.79
N LYS A 176 9.13 -7.56 6.33
CA LYS A 176 8.10 -7.79 7.35
C LYS A 176 8.34 -6.96 8.61
N ALA A 177 9.59 -6.66 8.94
CA ALA A 177 9.92 -5.75 10.04
C ALA A 177 9.16 -4.42 9.95
N HIS A 178 8.94 -3.90 8.74
CA HIS A 178 8.33 -2.60 8.49
C HIS A 178 6.81 -2.56 8.76
N TYR A 179 6.18 -3.67 9.14
CA TYR A 179 4.85 -3.63 9.76
C TYR A 179 4.88 -3.11 11.20
N LEU A 180 6.06 -3.11 11.82
CA LEU A 180 6.31 -2.65 13.18
C LEU A 180 7.39 -1.56 13.15
N ASN A 181 7.54 -0.85 14.27
CA ASN A 181 8.59 0.16 14.43
C ASN A 181 9.73 -0.39 15.31
N PRO A 182 10.99 -0.02 15.08
CA PRO A 182 12.07 -0.43 15.96
C PRO A 182 11.92 0.22 17.35
N VAL A 183 12.26 -0.54 18.39
CA VAL A 183 12.55 0.01 19.72
C VAL A 183 13.99 0.54 19.71
N PRO A 184 14.25 1.77 20.21
CA PRO A 184 15.60 2.31 20.25
C PRO A 184 16.55 1.42 21.06
N VAL A 185 17.63 0.93 20.43
CA VAL A 185 18.63 0.05 21.07
C VAL A 185 19.20 0.69 22.33
N ARG A 186 19.45 2.00 22.32
CA ARG A 186 20.00 2.71 23.48
C ARG A 186 19.08 2.64 24.71
N GLU A 187 17.76 2.70 24.53
CA GLU A 187 16.81 2.55 25.63
C GLU A 187 16.85 1.12 26.19
N MET A 188 17.08 0.13 25.34
CA MET A 188 17.26 -1.26 25.77
C MET A 188 18.53 -1.42 26.60
N GLU A 189 19.66 -0.85 26.15
CA GLU A 189 20.93 -0.86 26.91
C GLU A 189 20.80 -0.17 28.28
N LEU A 190 20.16 1.01 28.35
CA LEU A 190 20.01 1.75 29.61
C LEU A 190 19.14 1.03 30.63
N LEU A 191 18.24 0.16 30.17
CA LEU A 191 17.33 -0.63 31.01
C LEU A 191 17.84 -2.06 31.26
N SER A 192 19.11 -2.34 30.97
CA SER A 192 19.75 -3.59 31.34
C SER A 192 20.80 -3.40 32.45
N PRO A 193 21.04 -4.43 33.29
CA PRO A 193 22.02 -4.32 34.37
C PRO A 193 23.48 -4.19 33.91
N ASP A 194 23.80 -4.64 32.69
CA ASP A 194 25.17 -4.69 32.15
C ASP A 194 25.33 -3.91 30.83
N GLU A 195 24.42 -2.98 30.53
CA GLU A 195 24.39 -2.16 29.31
C GLU A 195 24.36 -2.95 27.99
N LYS A 196 23.85 -4.18 28.03
CA LYS A 196 23.62 -5.02 26.84
C LYS A 196 22.14 -5.12 26.51
N ALA A 197 21.80 -5.14 25.23
CA ALA A 197 20.39 -5.22 24.80
C ALA A 197 19.77 -6.59 25.15
N GLU A 198 20.56 -7.66 25.18
CA GLU A 198 20.08 -9.04 25.39
C GLU A 198 19.61 -9.33 26.82
N THR A 199 20.09 -8.55 27.78
CA THR A 199 19.78 -8.65 29.22
C THR A 199 18.78 -7.58 29.65
N SER A 200 18.27 -6.80 28.71
CA SER A 200 17.27 -5.76 28.96
C SER A 200 15.92 -6.34 29.34
N VAL A 201 15.14 -5.57 30.09
CA VAL A 201 13.71 -5.83 30.30
C VAL A 201 12.86 -5.43 29.09
N LEU A 202 13.43 -4.64 28.17
CA LEU A 202 12.82 -4.33 26.88
C LEU A 202 13.22 -5.36 25.83
N TYR A 203 12.29 -5.70 24.95
CA TYR A 203 12.53 -6.57 23.80
C TYR A 203 12.34 -5.80 22.51
N GLN A 204 13.11 -6.17 21.50
CA GLN A 204 12.97 -5.61 20.17
C GLN A 204 11.73 -6.21 19.48
N ASN A 205 11.09 -5.42 18.61
CA ASN A 205 10.00 -5.92 17.78
C ASN A 205 10.51 -7.01 16.81
N PRO A 206 9.68 -7.99 16.45
CA PRO A 206 10.04 -9.02 15.47
C PRO A 206 10.73 -8.44 14.24
N TYR A 207 11.79 -9.12 13.80
CA TYR A 207 12.59 -8.81 12.60
C TYR A 207 13.44 -7.53 12.66
N TRP A 208 13.39 -6.77 13.75
CA TRP A 208 14.31 -5.66 13.98
C TRP A 208 15.55 -6.13 14.75
N SER A 209 16.72 -5.60 14.39
CA SER A 209 17.97 -5.90 15.10
C SER A 209 18.06 -5.18 16.44
N THR A 210 18.76 -5.82 17.39
CA THR A 210 19.17 -5.21 18.66
C THR A 210 20.50 -4.47 18.56
N LYS A 211 21.11 -4.38 17.36
CA LYS A 211 22.37 -3.67 17.11
C LYS A 211 22.15 -2.39 16.33
N ILE A 212 22.96 -1.38 16.64
CA ILE A 212 22.90 -0.06 16.01
C ILE A 212 23.41 -0.15 14.56
N GLY A 213 22.64 0.42 13.63
CA GLY A 213 23.04 0.55 12.23
C GLY A 213 22.85 -0.70 11.37
N GLU A 214 22.29 -1.78 11.93
CA GLU A 214 21.87 -2.93 11.16
C GLU A 214 20.50 -2.70 10.50
N VAL A 215 20.30 -3.32 9.34
CA VAL A 215 19.03 -3.26 8.59
C VAL A 215 18.01 -4.21 9.19
N ALA A 216 16.73 -3.95 8.92
CA ALA A 216 15.66 -4.90 9.18
C ALA A 216 15.91 -6.25 8.49
N GLU A 217 15.56 -7.34 9.17
CA GLU A 217 15.58 -8.69 8.62
C GLU A 217 14.19 -9.03 8.03
N GLU A 218 14.17 -9.99 7.10
CA GLU A 218 12.99 -10.67 6.51
C GLU A 218 11.81 -9.79 6.03
#